data_AF-A0A519MXA2-F1
#
_entry.id   AF-A0A519MXA2-F1
#
_cell.length_a   1.000
_cell.length_b   1.000
_cell.length_c   1.000
_cell.angle_alpha   90.00
_cell.angle_beta   90.00
_cell.angle_gamma   90.00
#
_symmetry.space_group_name_H-M   'P 1'
#
loop_
_entity.id
_entity.type
_entity.pdbx_description
1 polymer ?
#
loop_
_entity_poly.entity_id
_entity_poly.type
_entity_poly.pdbx_seq_one_letter_code
_entity_poly.pdbx_strand_id
1 'polypeptide(L)'
;MLNFLTFLFPTTFLQANIEDEEFNLFLFTLLILGIIFVLLCLLVAIVAVILAAAILFGLIAMGALSASLLVGLNRKSFTSGFKTFVIVFSTLASGAIGAISFWILNKFVMLGNETTAIASGSIIGLLTGLLAGTLISFVIQKFTTYLKSKLPEKYKH
;
A
#
# COMPACT_ATOMS: atom_id res chain seq x y z
N MET A 1 -23.50 70.64 -23.63
CA MET A 1 -24.52 69.61 -23.30
C MET A 1 -23.95 68.19 -23.17
N LEU A 2 -22.79 67.88 -23.77
CA LEU A 2 -22.12 66.57 -23.63
C LEU A 2 -21.56 66.28 -22.21
N ASN A 3 -21.16 67.32 -21.46
CA ASN A 3 -20.54 67.16 -20.13
C ASN A 3 -21.51 66.84 -18.99
N PHE A 4 -22.82 66.97 -19.21
CA PHE A 4 -23.83 66.71 -18.19
C PHE A 4 -24.19 65.22 -18.10
N LEU A 5 -24.11 64.48 -19.22
CA LEU A 5 -24.34 63.04 -19.26
C LEU A 5 -23.15 62.24 -18.68
N THR A 6 -21.92 62.69 -18.85
CA THR A 6 -20.72 62.09 -18.23
C THR A 6 -20.64 62.32 -16.72
N PHE A 7 -21.33 63.34 -16.19
CA PHE A 7 -21.45 63.59 -14.76
C PHE A 7 -22.53 62.71 -14.09
N LEU A 8 -23.57 62.32 -14.85
CA LEU A 8 -24.71 61.53 -14.36
C LEU A 8 -24.45 60.02 -14.32
N PHE A 9 -23.48 59.53 -15.10
CA PHE A 9 -23.04 58.14 -15.08
C PHE A 9 -21.52 58.09 -14.84
N PRO A 10 -21.08 57.99 -13.58
CA PRO A 10 -19.67 57.82 -13.27
C PRO A 10 -19.21 56.48 -13.85
N THR A 11 -18.32 56.51 -14.84
CA THR A 11 -17.69 55.31 -15.43
C THR A 11 -16.99 54.44 -14.38
N THR A 12 -16.73 54.99 -13.18
CA THR A 12 -16.20 54.30 -12.00
C THR A 12 -17.12 53.19 -11.48
N PHE A 13 -18.45 53.29 -11.62
CA PHE A 13 -19.37 52.24 -11.14
C PHE A 13 -19.43 51.01 -12.06
N LEU A 14 -19.26 51.17 -13.38
CA LEU A 14 -19.11 50.01 -14.27
C LEU A 14 -17.73 49.38 -14.15
N GLN A 15 -16.69 50.19 -13.93
CA GLN A 15 -15.33 49.69 -13.82
C GLN A 15 -15.09 48.87 -12.53
N ALA A 16 -15.71 49.27 -11.41
CA ALA A 16 -15.65 48.50 -10.17
C ALA A 16 -16.31 47.11 -10.30
N ASN A 17 -17.43 47.00 -11.03
CA ASN A 17 -18.14 45.71 -11.21
C ASN A 17 -17.38 44.75 -12.16
N ILE A 18 -16.61 45.29 -13.11
CA ILE A 18 -15.78 44.50 -14.03
C ILE A 18 -14.51 43.98 -13.32
N GLU A 19 -13.88 44.80 -12.48
CA GLU A 19 -12.69 44.38 -11.70
C GLU A 19 -12.99 43.24 -10.73
N ASP A 20 -14.17 43.25 -10.09
CA ASP A 20 -14.61 42.17 -9.19
C ASP A 20 -14.90 40.85 -9.95
N GLU A 21 -15.49 40.92 -11.14
CA GLU A 21 -15.73 39.73 -11.97
C GLU A 21 -14.42 39.11 -12.49
N GLU A 22 -13.48 39.92 -12.95
CA GLU A 22 -12.16 39.47 -13.41
C GLU A 22 -11.35 38.83 -12.29
N PHE A 23 -11.38 39.42 -11.09
CA PHE A 23 -10.69 38.86 -9.92
C PHE A 23 -11.29 37.52 -9.48
N ASN A 24 -12.63 37.39 -9.48
CA ASN A 24 -13.30 36.13 -9.17
C ASN A 24 -13.00 35.04 -10.21
N LEU A 25 -12.92 35.40 -11.49
CA LEU A 25 -12.58 34.47 -12.58
C LEU A 25 -11.12 34.01 -12.49
N PHE A 26 -10.21 34.91 -12.09
CA PHE A 26 -8.82 34.57 -11.78
C PHE A 26 -8.72 33.58 -10.61
N LEU A 27 -9.39 33.85 -9.47
CA LEU A 27 -9.41 32.95 -8.32
C LEU A 27 -9.98 31.58 -8.67
N PHE A 28 -11.06 31.54 -9.46
CA PHE A 28 -11.69 30.30 -9.90
C PHE A 28 -10.77 29.47 -10.81
N THR A 29 -10.05 30.14 -11.72
CA THR A 29 -9.06 29.50 -12.58
C THR A 29 -7.90 28.93 -11.77
N LEU A 30 -7.39 29.68 -10.79
CA LEU A 30 -6.33 29.23 -9.90
C LEU A 30 -6.76 28.04 -9.03
N LEU A 31 -8.01 28.05 -8.54
CA LEU A 31 -8.60 26.94 -7.80
C LEU A 31 -8.65 25.66 -8.65
N ILE A 32 -9.17 25.75 -9.88
CA ILE A 32 -9.25 24.59 -10.79
C ILE A 32 -7.86 24.05 -11.10
N LEU A 33 -6.90 24.93 -11.39
CA LEU A 33 -5.51 24.54 -11.66
C LEU A 33 -4.89 23.84 -10.44
N GLY A 34 -5.12 24.37 -9.24
CA GLY A 34 -4.67 23.77 -7.98
C GLY A 34 -5.24 22.38 -7.76
N ILE A 35 -6.54 22.18 -7.99
CA ILE A 35 -7.20 20.87 -7.87
C ILE A 35 -6.61 19.86 -8.86
N ILE A 36 -6.43 20.26 -10.12
CA ILE A 36 -5.84 19.40 -11.16
C ILE A 36 -4.41 18.99 -10.77
N PHE A 37 -3.61 19.93 -10.27
CA PHE A 37 -2.24 19.66 -9.84
C PHE A 37 -2.18 18.67 -8.67
N VAL A 38 -3.05 18.84 -7.67
CA VAL A 38 -3.15 17.90 -6.53
C VAL A 38 -3.58 16.51 -7.02
N LEU A 39 -4.53 16.43 -7.95
CA LEU A 39 -4.99 15.15 -8.51
C LEU A 39 -3.86 14.40 -9.23
N LEU A 40 -3.09 15.12 -10.07
CA LEU A 40 -1.95 14.56 -10.79
C LEU A 40 -0.87 14.08 -9.82
N CYS A 41 -0.53 14.88 -8.81
CA CYS A 41 0.46 14.53 -7.80
C CYS A 41 0.05 13.26 -7.03
N LEU A 42 -1.23 13.16 -6.67
CA LEU A 42 -1.79 11.99 -5.98
C LEU A 42 -1.73 10.74 -6.86
N LEU A 43 -2.04 10.86 -8.15
CA LEU A 43 -1.97 9.74 -9.10
C LEU A 43 -0.53 9.23 -9.26
N VAL A 44 0.45 10.14 -9.40
CA VAL A 44 1.87 9.79 -9.47
C VAL A 44 2.34 9.12 -8.17
N ALA A 45 1.92 9.64 -7.01
CA ALA A 45 2.27 9.06 -5.71
C ALA A 45 1.74 7.63 -5.56
N ILE A 46 0.47 7.37 -5.92
CA ILE A 46 -0.11 6.03 -5.87
C ILE A 46 0.67 5.06 -6.77
N VAL A 47 0.93 5.46 -8.01
CA VAL A 47 1.68 4.62 -8.97
C VAL A 47 3.08 4.31 -8.44
N ALA A 48 3.77 5.30 -7.88
CA ALA A 48 5.10 5.12 -7.28
C ALA A 48 5.07 4.14 -6.10
N VAL A 49 4.07 4.24 -5.21
CA VAL A 49 3.92 3.31 -4.08
C VAL A 49 3.64 1.89 -4.55
N ILE A 50 2.78 1.71 -5.55
CA ILE A 50 2.48 0.38 -6.12
C ILE A 50 3.74 -0.24 -6.74
N LEU A 51 4.50 0.54 -7.52
CA LEU A 51 5.76 0.09 -8.11
C LEU A 51 6.79 -0.30 -7.03
N ALA A 52 6.97 0.54 -6.01
CA ALA A 52 7.88 0.25 -4.91
C ALA A 52 7.47 -1.02 -4.16
N ALA A 53 6.17 -1.20 -3.88
CA ALA A 53 5.64 -2.41 -3.25
C ALA A 53 5.87 -3.64 -4.15
N ALA A 54 5.60 -3.55 -5.45
CA ALA A 54 5.80 -4.66 -6.38
C ALA A 54 7.28 -5.10 -6.46
N ILE A 55 8.21 -4.14 -6.46
CA ILE A 55 9.65 -4.43 -6.44
C ILE A 55 10.03 -5.10 -5.12
N LEU A 56 9.56 -4.60 -3.97
CA LEU A 56 9.82 -5.21 -2.67
C LEU A 56 9.28 -6.65 -2.59
N PHE A 57 8.04 -6.88 -3.04
CA PHE A 57 7.46 -8.21 -3.09
C PHE A 57 8.23 -9.14 -4.03
N GLY A 58 8.66 -8.64 -5.20
CA GLY A 58 9.50 -9.39 -6.13
C GLY A 58 10.84 -9.77 -5.51
N LEU A 59 11.49 -8.84 -4.81
CA LEU A 59 12.78 -9.08 -4.15
C LEU A 59 12.65 -10.08 -3.00
N ILE A 60 11.60 -9.95 -2.18
CA ILE A 60 11.27 -10.91 -1.12
C ILE A 60 11.01 -12.29 -1.72
N ALA A 61 10.20 -12.38 -2.79
CA ALA A 61 9.91 -13.64 -3.46
C ALA A 61 11.18 -14.27 -4.05
N MET A 62 12.04 -13.48 -4.70
CA MET A 62 13.29 -13.97 -5.29
C MET A 62 14.29 -14.43 -4.21
N GLY A 63 14.41 -13.66 -3.12
CA GLY A 63 15.25 -14.03 -1.97
C GLY A 63 14.74 -15.29 -1.27
N ALA A 64 13.43 -15.38 -1.06
CA ALA A 64 12.82 -16.56 -0.48
C ALA A 64 12.91 -17.77 -1.42
N LEU A 65 12.78 -17.61 -2.74
CA LEU A 65 13.00 -18.67 -3.73
C LEU A 65 14.44 -19.19 -3.69
N SER A 66 15.42 -18.28 -3.60
CA SER A 66 16.84 -18.64 -3.46
C SER A 66 17.11 -19.44 -2.17
N ALA A 67 16.58 -18.96 -1.04
CA ALA A 67 16.68 -19.67 0.24
C ALA A 67 15.96 -21.03 0.19
N SER A 68 14.83 -21.11 -0.49
CA SER A 68 14.03 -22.33 -0.69
C SER A 68 14.78 -23.37 -1.52
N LEU A 69 15.43 -22.95 -2.61
CA LEU A 69 16.26 -23.81 -3.45
C LEU A 69 17.49 -24.33 -2.70
N LEU A 70 18.17 -23.45 -1.94
CA LEU A 70 19.34 -23.83 -1.15
C LEU A 70 18.98 -24.87 -0.08
N VAL A 71 17.88 -24.67 0.64
CA VAL A 71 17.38 -25.62 1.64
C VAL A 71 16.87 -26.91 0.99
N GLY A 72 16.20 -26.81 -0.17
CA GLY A 72 15.71 -27.96 -0.93
C GLY A 72 16.85 -28.86 -1.43
N LEU A 73 17.96 -28.25 -1.88
CA LEU A 73 19.17 -28.95 -2.30
C LEU A 73 19.88 -29.60 -1.11
N ASN A 74 20.00 -28.87 0.01
CA ASN A 74 20.69 -29.36 1.21
C ASN A 74 19.92 -30.50 1.94
N ARG A 75 18.58 -30.49 1.90
CA ARG A 75 17.75 -31.57 2.49
C ARG A 75 17.26 -32.63 1.49
N LYS A 76 17.70 -32.61 0.22
CA LYS A 76 17.22 -33.49 -0.86
C LYS A 76 15.68 -33.58 -0.96
N SER A 77 14.97 -32.52 -0.59
CA SER A 77 13.51 -32.50 -0.53
C SER A 77 12.96 -31.10 -0.79
N PHE A 78 12.28 -30.94 -1.94
CA PHE A 78 11.59 -29.71 -2.35
C PHE A 78 10.55 -29.24 -1.32
N THR A 79 9.96 -30.17 -0.56
CA THR A 79 8.90 -29.88 0.42
C THR A 79 9.39 -29.08 1.61
N SER A 80 10.67 -29.22 1.99
CA SER A 80 11.26 -28.46 3.11
C SER A 80 11.61 -27.03 2.72
N GLY A 81 12.07 -26.80 1.48
CA GLY A 81 12.34 -25.46 0.97
C GLY A 81 11.07 -24.62 0.85
N PHE A 82 9.99 -25.20 0.32
CA PHE A 82 8.71 -24.49 0.16
C PHE A 82 8.12 -24.09 1.51
N LYS A 83 8.32 -24.89 2.55
CA LYS A 83 7.89 -24.59 3.93
C LYS A 83 8.52 -23.28 4.44
N THR A 84 9.84 -23.14 4.28
CA THR A 84 10.56 -21.95 4.71
C THR A 84 10.15 -20.72 3.91
N PHE A 85 9.92 -20.86 2.60
CA PHE A 85 9.40 -19.79 1.75
C PHE A 85 8.06 -19.25 2.26
N VAL A 86 7.11 -20.14 2.52
CA VAL A 86 5.76 -19.77 2.99
C VAL A 86 5.79 -19.10 4.36
N ILE A 87 6.64 -19.58 5.27
CA ILE A 87 6.78 -18.99 6.62
C ILE A 87 7.34 -17.56 6.51
N VAL A 88 8.42 -17.38 5.76
CA VAL A 88 9.08 -16.06 5.61
C VAL A 88 8.14 -15.06 4.93
N PHE A 89 7.47 -15.48 3.85
CA PHE A 89 6.52 -14.62 3.13
C PHE A 89 5.32 -14.23 3.99
N SER A 90 4.72 -15.20 4.69
CA SER A 90 3.59 -14.95 5.59
C SER A 90 3.95 -14.00 6.73
N THR A 91 5.17 -14.12 7.27
CA THR A 91 5.65 -13.27 8.38
C THR A 91 5.89 -11.84 7.93
N LEU A 92 6.51 -11.65 6.76
CA LEU A 92 6.73 -10.32 6.18
C LEU A 92 5.40 -9.64 5.80
N ALA A 93 4.51 -10.37 5.13
CA ALA A 93 3.22 -9.84 4.71
C ALA A 93 2.35 -9.41 5.89
N SER A 94 2.22 -10.24 6.93
CA SER A 94 1.44 -9.88 8.12
C SER A 94 2.11 -8.81 8.98
N GLY A 95 3.45 -8.73 8.99
CA GLY A 95 4.18 -7.66 9.66
C GLY A 95 3.83 -6.30 9.06
N ALA A 96 3.84 -6.21 7.72
CA ALA A 96 3.42 -5.00 7.01
C ALA A 96 1.94 -4.67 7.24
N ILE A 97 1.04 -5.66 7.12
CA ILE A 97 -0.40 -5.47 7.35
C ILE A 97 -0.69 -5.06 8.80
N GLY A 98 0.02 -5.66 9.77
CA GLY A 98 -0.11 -5.34 11.19
C GLY A 98 0.32 -3.90 11.50
N ALA A 99 1.46 -3.46 10.94
CA ALA A 99 1.92 -2.08 11.09
C ALA A 99 0.90 -1.07 10.50
N ILE A 100 0.36 -1.34 9.31
CA ILE A 100 -0.63 -0.47 8.65
C ILE A 100 -1.94 -0.43 9.46
N SER A 101 -2.41 -1.59 9.92
CA SER A 101 -3.66 -1.69 10.70
C SER A 101 -3.57 -0.94 12.03
N PHE A 102 -2.42 -1.04 12.71
CA PHE A 102 -2.19 -0.35 13.98
C PHE A 102 -1.98 1.16 13.79
N TRP A 103 -1.36 1.58 12.69
CA TRP A 103 -1.25 2.99 12.34
C TRP A 103 -2.64 3.63 12.10
N ILE A 104 -3.52 2.91 11.39
CA ILE A 104 -4.93 3.31 11.20
C ILE A 104 -5.68 3.37 12.53
N LEU A 105 -5.55 2.34 13.38
CA LEU A 105 -6.21 2.32 14.70
C LEU A 105 -5.73 3.46 15.61
N ASN A 106 -4.44 3.82 15.56
CA ASN A 106 -3.91 4.94 16.34
C ASN A 106 -4.54 6.28 15.93
N LYS A 107 -4.87 6.44 14.64
CA LYS A 107 -5.59 7.61 14.11
C LYS A 107 -7.01 7.76 14.67
N PHE A 108 -7.69 6.66 15.00
CA PHE A 108 -9.06 6.68 15.53
C PHE A 108 -9.13 6.76 17.06
N VAL A 109 -8.16 6.18 17.78
CA VAL A 109 -8.26 5.99 19.24
C VAL A 109 -7.28 6.89 20.03
N MET A 110 -6.40 7.67 19.37
CA MET A 110 -5.40 8.53 20.04
C MET A 110 -4.61 7.78 21.14
N LEU A 111 -4.19 6.53 20.87
CA LEU A 111 -3.57 5.63 21.85
C LEU A 111 -2.12 6.00 22.25
N GLY A 112 -1.65 7.19 21.90
CA GLY A 112 -0.36 7.74 22.33
C GLY A 112 0.58 8.06 21.16
N ASN A 113 1.88 8.05 21.45
CA ASN A 113 2.93 8.50 20.55
C ASN A 113 3.01 7.63 19.27
N GLU A 114 3.24 8.25 18.11
CA GLU A 114 3.17 7.58 16.80
C GLU A 114 4.19 6.43 16.66
N THR A 115 5.38 6.62 17.26
CA THR A 115 6.44 5.62 17.29
C THR A 115 6.06 4.36 18.06
N THR A 116 5.35 4.48 19.18
CA THR A 116 4.89 3.33 19.98
C THR A 116 3.79 2.52 19.29
N ALA A 117 2.92 3.18 18.51
CA ALA A 117 1.87 2.50 17.75
C ALA A 117 2.43 1.67 16.57
N ILE A 118 3.39 2.22 15.82
CA ILE A 118 4.01 1.50 14.70
C ILE A 118 4.85 0.31 15.19
N ALA A 119 5.60 0.50 16.29
CA ALA A 119 6.41 -0.56 16.88
C ALA A 119 5.56 -1.73 17.40
N SER A 120 4.50 -1.44 18.16
CA SER A 120 3.59 -2.47 18.68
C SER A 120 2.83 -3.20 17.58
N GLY A 121 2.34 -2.48 16.56
CA GLY A 121 1.70 -3.07 15.38
C GLY A 121 2.63 -4.00 14.60
N SER A 122 3.90 -3.62 14.44
CA SER A 122 4.91 -4.45 13.76
C SER A 122 5.22 -5.73 14.54
N ILE A 123 5.39 -5.64 15.86
CA ILE A 123 5.68 -6.80 16.71
C ILE A 123 4.52 -7.80 16.68
N ILE A 124 3.29 -7.32 16.85
CA ILE A 124 2.08 -8.16 16.83
C ILE A 124 1.88 -8.75 15.43
N GLY A 125 2.07 -7.96 14.38
CA GLY A 125 1.97 -8.41 12.99
C GLY A 125 2.99 -9.51 12.64
N LEU A 126 4.24 -9.35 13.08
CA LEU A 126 5.29 -10.37 12.89
C LEU A 126 4.99 -11.66 13.67
N LEU A 127 4.57 -11.55 14.94
CA LEU A 127 4.20 -12.70 15.77
C LEU A 127 3.03 -13.49 15.15
N THR A 128 1.97 -12.78 14.77
CA THR A 128 0.79 -13.39 14.15
C THR A 128 1.14 -14.04 12.81
N GLY A 129 2.02 -13.40 12.03
CA GLY A 129 2.54 -13.92 10.76
C GLY A 129 3.32 -15.19 10.86
N LEU A 130 4.21 -15.26 11.84
CA LEU A 130 5.04 -16.41 12.12
C LEU A 130 4.17 -17.59 12.56
N LEU A 131 3.18 -17.35 13.43
CA LEU A 131 2.17 -18.34 13.82
C LEU A 131 1.35 -18.83 12.61
N ALA A 132 0.81 -17.92 11.81
CA ALA A 132 0.02 -18.29 10.62
C ALA A 132 0.86 -19.06 9.59
N GLY A 133 2.08 -18.60 9.31
CA GLY A 133 2.98 -19.23 8.34
C GLY A 133 3.42 -20.63 8.76
N THR A 134 3.68 -20.85 10.06
CA THR A 134 3.98 -22.19 10.60
C THR A 134 2.77 -23.12 10.53
N LEU A 135 1.56 -22.61 10.76
CA LEU A 135 0.31 -23.37 10.68
C LEU A 135 -0.02 -23.79 9.24
N ILE A 136 0.07 -22.88 8.27
CA ILE A 136 -0.11 -23.18 6.84
C ILE A 136 0.90 -24.24 6.38
N SER A 137 2.15 -24.06 6.79
CA SER A 137 3.23 -25.01 6.51
C SER A 137 2.98 -26.40 7.09
N PHE A 138 2.32 -26.49 8.24
CA PHE A 138 1.91 -27.76 8.83
C PHE A 138 0.77 -28.41 8.05
N VAL A 139 -0.23 -27.62 7.63
CA VAL A 139 -1.35 -28.10 6.80
C VAL A 139 -0.87 -28.67 5.47
N ILE A 140 0.04 -27.97 4.78
CA ILE A 140 0.62 -28.43 3.51
C ILE A 140 1.35 -29.77 3.70
N GLN A 141 2.13 -29.93 4.77
CA GLN A 141 2.82 -31.19 5.04
C GLN A 141 1.85 -32.36 5.27
N LYS A 142 0.77 -32.12 6.03
CA LYS A 142 -0.31 -33.09 6.25
C LYS A 142 -0.97 -33.47 4.93
N PHE A 143 -1.26 -32.49 4.08
CA PHE A 143 -1.92 -32.70 2.79
C PHE A 143 -1.04 -33.48 1.81
N THR A 144 0.24 -33.14 1.70
CA THR A 144 1.21 -33.84 0.83
C THR A 144 1.43 -35.28 1.30
N THR A 145 1.49 -35.51 2.62
CA THR A 145 1.62 -36.87 3.17
C THR A 145 0.37 -37.70 2.89
N TYR A 146 -0.82 -37.09 3.01
CA TYR A 146 -2.09 -37.73 2.69
C TYR A 146 -2.18 -38.11 1.21
N LEU A 147 -1.81 -37.20 0.30
CA LEU A 147 -1.73 -37.47 -1.14
C LEU A 147 -0.75 -38.61 -1.44
N LYS A 148 0.43 -38.60 -0.80
CA LYS A 148 1.43 -39.67 -0.98
C LYS A 148 0.94 -41.03 -0.50
N SER A 149 0.17 -41.08 0.59
CA SER A 149 -0.44 -42.33 1.09
C SER A 149 -1.59 -42.86 0.23
N LYS A 150 -2.19 -42.01 -0.61
CA LYS A 150 -3.35 -42.36 -1.43
C LYS A 150 -2.99 -42.62 -2.90
N LEU A 151 -1.73 -42.43 -3.27
CA LEU A 151 -1.23 -42.74 -4.60
C LEU A 151 -0.96 -44.26 -4.70
N PRO A 152 -1.62 -44.98 -5.62
CA PRO A 152 -1.43 -46.42 -5.80
C PRO A 152 0.00 -46.73 -6.23
N GLU A 153 0.53 -47.85 -5.74
CA GLU A 153 1.91 -48.33 -5.84
C GLU A 153 2.45 -48.52 -7.29
N LYS A 154 1.62 -48.24 -8.31
CA LYS A 154 1.87 -48.51 -9.73
C LYS A 154 2.81 -47.53 -10.44
N TYR A 155 3.32 -46.51 -9.75
CA TYR A 155 4.24 -45.49 -10.31
C TYR A 155 5.54 -45.33 -9.50
N LYS A 156 5.88 -46.27 -8.62
CA LYS A 156 7.23 -46.37 -8.05
C LYS A 156 8.15 -47.03 -9.09
N HIS A 157 8.66 -46.26 -10.03
CA HIS A 157 9.84 -46.60 -10.83
C HIS A 157 10.88 -45.50 -10.68
#